data_AF-A0A956GTC4-F1
#
_entry.id   AF-A0A956GTC4-F1
#
_cell.length_a   1.000
_cell.length_b   1.000
_cell.length_c   1.000
_cell.angle_alpha   90.00
_cell.angle_beta   90.00
_cell.angle_gamma   90.00
#
_symmetry.space_group_name_H-M   'P 1'
#
loop_
_entity.id
_entity.type
_entity.pdbx_description
1 polymer ?
#
loop_
_entity_poly.entity_id
_entity_poly.type
_entity_poly.pdbx_seq_one_letter_code
_entity_poly.pdbx_strand_id
1 'polypeptide(L)'
;LIARFLERAGAPALAAGVGGPALERLERYHWPGNVRELRNVITRAVALAGPDDDFGALPILLRPTMAAADEPPAVRADRPFGEAKAELIDRFERDYLTDLLRRADGNLSQAARLAGLERKYLYRLLERVGLRTPAAARGDEPAADAPDDGADDGA
;
A
#
# COMPACT_ATOMS: atom_id res chain seq x y z
N LEU A 1 -2.78 9.26 21.52
CA LEU A 1 -3.14 9.51 20.10
C LEU A 1 -4.67 9.47 19.89
N ILE A 2 -5.35 8.43 20.34
CA ILE A 2 -6.81 8.25 20.19
C ILE A 2 -7.63 9.35 20.89
N ALA A 3 -7.29 9.72 22.13
CA ALA A 3 -7.91 10.85 22.84
C ALA A 3 -7.92 12.15 22.02
N ARG A 4 -6.78 12.48 21.39
CA ARG A 4 -6.65 13.68 20.52
C ARG A 4 -7.53 13.61 19.26
N PHE A 5 -7.82 12.41 18.76
CA PHE A 5 -8.76 12.24 17.64
C PHE A 5 -10.21 12.42 18.08
N LEU A 6 -10.56 11.93 19.26
CA LEU A 6 -11.88 12.10 19.86
C LEU A 6 -12.17 13.57 20.18
N GLU A 7 -11.20 14.29 20.74
CA GLU A 7 -11.30 15.74 20.96
C GLU A 7 -11.58 16.50 19.66
N ARG A 8 -10.83 16.20 18.59
CA ARG A 8 -11.05 16.80 17.27
C ARG A 8 -12.38 16.39 16.62
N ALA A 9 -12.93 15.25 17.00
CA ALA A 9 -14.23 14.78 16.55
C ALA A 9 -15.40 15.36 17.36
N GLY A 10 -15.13 16.24 18.34
CA GLY A 10 -16.15 16.87 19.18
C GLY A 10 -16.65 16.00 20.32
N ALA A 11 -15.89 14.97 20.72
CA ALA A 11 -16.27 14.03 21.77
C ALA A 11 -15.30 14.05 22.98
N PRO A 12 -15.21 15.16 23.73
CA PRO A 12 -14.30 15.29 24.86
C PRO A 12 -14.65 14.34 26.02
N ALA A 13 -15.93 14.01 26.22
CA ALA A 13 -16.37 13.05 27.24
C ALA A 13 -15.83 11.63 26.95
N LEU A 14 -15.92 11.19 25.68
CA LEU A 14 -15.32 9.94 25.23
C LEU A 14 -13.78 9.96 25.31
N ALA A 15 -13.16 11.14 25.08
CA ALA A 15 -11.71 11.30 25.20
C ALA A 15 -11.20 11.15 26.65
N ALA A 16 -11.98 11.58 27.64
CA ALA A 16 -11.67 11.43 29.06
C ALA A 16 -11.82 9.97 29.55
N GLY A 17 -12.67 9.18 28.88
CA GLY A 17 -12.95 7.78 29.22
C GLY A 17 -12.26 6.74 28.32
N VAL A 18 -11.16 7.10 27.63
CA VAL A 18 -10.48 6.15 26.73
C VAL A 18 -9.96 4.94 27.50
N GLY A 19 -10.50 3.76 27.17
CA GLY A 19 -10.13 2.51 27.81
C GLY A 19 -11.06 1.35 27.43
N GLY A 20 -10.87 0.22 28.09
CA GLY A 20 -11.76 -0.93 27.97
C GLY A 20 -11.73 -1.65 26.61
N PRO A 21 -12.75 -2.47 26.31
CA PRO A 21 -12.76 -3.37 25.16
C PRO A 21 -12.63 -2.66 23.80
N ALA A 22 -13.15 -1.43 23.70
CA ALA A 22 -13.00 -0.62 22.50
C ALA A 22 -11.54 -0.24 22.23
N LEU A 23 -10.79 0.16 23.25
CA LEU A 23 -9.37 0.48 23.12
C LEU A 23 -8.58 -0.75 22.71
N GLU A 24 -8.82 -1.88 23.38
CA GLU A 24 -8.16 -3.15 23.06
C GLU A 24 -8.40 -3.58 21.60
N ARG A 25 -9.63 -3.42 21.08
CA ARG A 25 -9.93 -3.71 19.68
C ARG A 25 -9.19 -2.77 18.72
N LEU A 26 -9.09 -1.48 19.04
CA LEU A 26 -8.37 -0.51 18.21
C LEU A 26 -6.85 -0.76 18.23
N GLU A 27 -6.30 -1.17 19.38
CA GLU A 27 -4.88 -1.48 19.54
C GLU A 27 -4.49 -2.80 18.85
N ARG A 28 -5.37 -3.79 18.86
CA ARG A 28 -5.15 -5.08 18.19
C ARG A 28 -5.38 -5.03 16.67
N TYR A 29 -5.98 -3.96 16.16
CA TYR A 29 -6.23 -3.82 14.73
C TYR A 29 -5.01 -3.24 14.02
N HIS A 30 -4.58 -3.88 12.94
CA HIS A 30 -3.39 -3.54 12.16
C HIS A 30 -3.47 -2.21 11.35
N TRP A 31 -4.65 -1.61 11.20
CA TRP A 31 -4.88 -0.33 10.49
C TRP A 31 -4.33 -0.28 9.04
N PRO A 32 -4.98 -0.97 8.08
CA PRO A 32 -4.56 -0.95 6.68
C PRO A 32 -4.79 0.45 6.10
N GLY A 33 -3.74 1.23 5.89
CA GLY A 33 -3.85 2.65 5.53
C GLY A 33 -3.58 3.65 6.67
N ASN A 34 -2.95 3.20 7.76
CA ASN A 34 -2.42 4.03 8.85
C ASN A 34 -3.48 4.92 9.54
N VAL A 35 -3.05 6.08 10.02
CA VAL A 35 -3.79 7.09 10.79
C VAL A 35 -5.09 7.56 10.11
N ARG A 36 -5.18 7.46 8.77
CA ARG A 36 -6.39 7.85 8.04
C ARG A 36 -7.55 6.89 8.32
N GLU A 37 -7.30 5.58 8.34
CA GLU A 37 -8.34 4.61 8.69
C GLU A 37 -8.71 4.69 10.18
N LEU A 38 -7.74 4.88 11.07
CA LEU A 38 -8.02 5.14 12.49
C LEU A 38 -8.95 6.32 12.68
N ARG A 39 -8.68 7.45 11.99
CA ARG A 39 -9.55 8.61 12.01
C ARG A 39 -10.95 8.28 11.49
N ASN A 40 -11.06 7.62 10.33
CA ASN A 40 -12.34 7.30 9.73
C ASN A 40 -13.20 6.36 10.60
N VAL A 41 -12.57 5.44 11.32
CA VAL A 41 -13.26 4.55 12.27
C VAL A 41 -13.71 5.33 13.50
N ILE A 42 -12.83 6.14 14.11
CA ILE A 42 -13.19 6.97 15.27
C ILE A 42 -14.32 7.95 14.93
N THR A 43 -14.23 8.65 13.79
CA THR A 43 -15.25 9.62 13.38
C THR A 43 -16.61 8.96 13.17
N ARG A 44 -16.66 7.76 12.58
CA ARG A 44 -17.91 7.01 12.42
C ARG A 44 -18.44 6.48 13.75
N ALA A 45 -17.57 5.98 14.63
CA ALA A 45 -17.97 5.51 15.94
C ALA A 45 -18.58 6.64 16.79
N VAL A 46 -17.97 7.83 16.78
CA VAL A 46 -18.50 9.02 17.47
C VAL A 46 -19.83 9.48 16.86
N ALA A 47 -19.98 9.43 15.54
CA ALA A 47 -21.24 9.80 14.88
C ALA A 47 -22.41 8.85 15.20
N LEU A 48 -22.12 7.63 15.65
CA LEU A 48 -23.10 6.62 16.04
C LEU A 48 -23.29 6.53 17.56
N ALA A 49 -22.48 7.25 18.35
CA ALA A 49 -22.54 7.23 19.80
C ALA A 49 -23.71 8.06 20.32
N GLY A 50 -24.42 7.52 21.31
CA GLY A 50 -25.42 8.23 22.10
C GLY A 50 -24.79 9.18 23.14
N PRO A 51 -25.59 10.07 23.74
CA PRO A 51 -25.10 11.05 24.72
C PRO A 51 -24.56 10.42 26.01
N ASP A 52 -24.98 9.21 26.35
CA ASP A 52 -24.57 8.48 27.55
C ASP A 52 -23.59 7.32 27.25
N ASP A 53 -23.17 7.15 25.99
CA ASP A 53 -22.26 6.07 25.61
C ASP A 53 -20.86 6.33 26.14
N ASP A 54 -20.22 5.28 26.66
CA ASP A 54 -18.81 5.31 27.00
C ASP A 54 -17.93 4.87 25.82
N PHE A 55 -16.64 5.13 25.93
CA PHE A 55 -15.71 4.74 24.88
C PHE A 55 -15.67 3.21 24.69
N GLY A 56 -15.79 2.46 25.78
CA GLY A 56 -15.73 0.99 25.80
C GLY A 56 -16.85 0.31 25.00
N ALA A 57 -18.03 0.93 24.96
CA ALA A 57 -19.23 0.45 24.28
C ALA A 57 -19.35 0.93 22.83
N LEU A 58 -18.40 1.75 22.34
CA LEU A 58 -18.50 2.31 21.00
C LEU A 58 -18.67 1.23 19.92
N PRO A 59 -19.56 1.45 18.93
CA PRO A 59 -19.76 0.56 17.79
C PRO A 59 -18.60 0.70 16.81
N ILE A 60 -17.44 0.12 17.15
CA ILE A 60 -16.25 0.12 16.30
C ILE A 60 -16.43 -0.92 15.19
N LEU A 61 -16.78 -0.42 14.01
CA LEU A 61 -16.88 -1.22 12.79
C LEU A 61 -15.53 -1.29 12.09
N LEU A 62 -14.75 -2.30 12.44
CA LEU A 62 -13.50 -2.64 11.74
C LEU A 62 -13.84 -3.44 10.48
N ARG A 63 -13.21 -3.12 9.36
CA ARG A 63 -13.33 -3.98 8.17
C ARG A 63 -12.71 -5.34 8.51
N PRO A 64 -13.24 -6.46 8.00
CA PRO A 64 -12.53 -7.72 8.05
C PRO A 64 -11.17 -7.50 7.40
N THR A 65 -10.11 -7.58 8.20
CA THR A 65 -8.75 -7.63 7.72
C THR A 65 -8.67 -8.81 6.75
N MET A 66 -8.56 -8.55 5.44
CA MET A 66 -7.98 -9.57 4.57
C MET A 66 -6.52 -9.69 5.02
N ALA A 67 -6.27 -10.60 5.95
CA ALA A 67 -5.09 -10.73 6.79
C ALA A 67 -3.81 -11.17 6.06
N ALA A 68 -3.61 -10.72 4.83
CA ALA A 68 -2.41 -11.03 4.06
C ALA A 68 -1.97 -9.95 3.07
N ALA A 69 -2.82 -8.96 2.74
CA ALA A 69 -2.53 -8.05 1.64
C ALA A 69 -1.95 -6.68 2.05
N ASP A 70 -2.28 -6.18 3.24
CA ASP A 70 -2.02 -4.77 3.62
C ASP A 70 -1.08 -4.57 4.82
N GLU A 71 -0.49 -5.63 5.37
CA GLU A 71 0.55 -5.46 6.39
C GLU A 71 1.87 -5.08 5.71
N PRO A 72 2.47 -3.91 6.03
CA PRO A 72 3.82 -3.62 5.56
C PRO A 72 4.72 -4.76 6.06
N PRO A 73 5.54 -5.38 5.19
CA PRO A 73 6.39 -6.48 5.59
C PRO A 73 7.21 -6.07 6.82
N ALA A 74 7.00 -6.78 7.93
CA ALA A 74 7.81 -6.58 9.12
C ALA A 74 9.28 -6.85 8.72
N VAL A 75 10.12 -5.81 8.77
CA VAL A 75 11.55 -5.95 8.53
C VAL A 75 12.13 -6.69 9.73
N ARG A 76 12.41 -7.97 9.55
CA ARG A 76 12.94 -8.83 10.61
C ARG A 76 14.44 -9.04 10.39
N ALA A 77 15.22 -8.82 11.44
CA ALA A 77 16.67 -9.02 11.45
C ALA A 77 17.06 -10.47 11.73
N ASP A 78 16.14 -11.42 11.55
CA ASP A 78 16.36 -12.86 11.72
C ASP A 78 16.87 -13.54 10.44
N ARG A 79 17.10 -12.76 9.37
CA ARG A 79 17.63 -13.21 8.08
C ARG A 79 18.80 -12.33 7.60
N PRO A 80 19.69 -12.83 6.72
CA PRO A 80 20.77 -12.03 6.15
C PRO A 80 20.25 -10.75 5.48
N PHE A 81 20.98 -9.64 5.65
CA PHE A 81 20.58 -8.33 5.15
C PHE A 81 20.24 -8.32 3.66
N GLY A 82 21.03 -9.02 2.83
CA GLY A 82 20.82 -9.10 1.39
C GLY A 82 19.46 -9.72 1.01
N GLU A 83 19.09 -10.81 1.68
CA GLU A 83 17.82 -11.51 1.44
C GLU A 83 16.62 -10.68 1.91
N ALA A 84 16.71 -10.10 3.11
CA ALA A 84 15.66 -9.24 3.64
C ALA A 84 15.43 -8.02 2.74
N LYS A 85 16.50 -7.41 2.23
CA LYS A 85 16.42 -6.29 1.28
C LYS A 85 15.80 -6.71 -0.05
N ALA A 86 16.20 -7.85 -0.61
CA ALA A 86 15.68 -8.36 -1.88
C ALA A 86 14.17 -8.59 -1.80
N GLU A 87 13.67 -9.22 -0.74
CA GLU A 87 12.24 -9.47 -0.54
C GLU A 87 11.42 -8.15 -0.50
N LEU A 88 11.95 -7.13 0.19
CA LEU A 88 11.30 -5.81 0.27
C LEU A 88 11.23 -5.12 -1.09
N ILE A 89 12.32 -5.17 -1.87
CA ILE A 89 12.37 -4.58 -3.21
C ILE A 89 11.39 -5.30 -4.14
N ASP A 90 11.42 -6.63 -4.16
CA ASP A 90 10.54 -7.42 -5.04
C ASP A 90 9.06 -7.17 -4.74
N ARG A 91 8.70 -7.05 -3.45
CA ARG A 91 7.33 -6.72 -3.05
C ARG A 91 6.94 -5.31 -3.48
N PHE A 92 7.78 -4.32 -3.18
CA PHE A 92 7.56 -2.94 -3.59
C PHE A 92 7.33 -2.83 -5.11
N GLU A 93 8.18 -3.49 -5.91
CA GLU A 93 8.09 -3.45 -7.36
C GLU A 93 6.82 -4.11 -7.87
N ARG A 94 6.43 -5.27 -7.30
CA ARG A 94 5.17 -5.93 -7.66
C ARG A 94 3.96 -5.03 -7.38
N ASP A 95 3.90 -4.41 -6.21
CA ASP A 95 2.78 -3.56 -5.81
C ASP A 95 2.73 -2.28 -6.65
N TYR A 96 3.87 -1.61 -6.81
CA TYR A 96 4.00 -0.39 -7.61
C TYR A 96 3.61 -0.64 -9.06
N LEU A 97 4.15 -1.69 -9.69
CA LEU A 97 3.87 -1.99 -11.10
C LEU A 97 2.42 -2.41 -11.32
N THR A 98 1.83 -3.14 -10.37
CA THR A 98 0.42 -3.53 -10.44
C THR A 98 -0.49 -2.30 -10.38
N ASP A 99 -0.23 -1.36 -9.47
CA ASP A 99 -0.99 -0.11 -9.36
C ASP A 99 -0.76 0.79 -10.59
N LEU A 100 0.48 0.88 -11.06
CA LEU A 100 0.84 1.66 -12.25
C LEU A 100 0.10 1.17 -13.49
N LEU A 101 0.07 -0.15 -13.72
CA LEU A 101 -0.66 -0.73 -14.84
C LEU A 101 -2.17 -0.49 -14.74
N ARG A 102 -2.73 -0.57 -13.53
CA ARG A 102 -4.14 -0.27 -13.28
C ARG A 102 -4.50 1.18 -13.61
N ARG A 103 -3.66 2.13 -13.18
CA ARG A 103 -3.84 3.57 -13.49
C ARG A 103 -3.65 3.88 -14.97
N ALA A 104 -2.82 3.11 -15.66
CA ALA A 104 -2.56 3.25 -17.08
C ALA A 104 -3.53 2.43 -17.96
N ASP A 105 -4.52 1.74 -17.38
CA ASP A 105 -5.43 0.82 -18.08
C ASP A 105 -4.68 -0.20 -18.97
N GLY A 106 -3.56 -0.72 -18.47
CA GLY A 106 -2.69 -1.66 -19.20
C GLY A 106 -1.89 -1.05 -20.35
N ASN A 107 -1.96 0.26 -20.60
CA ASN A 107 -1.19 0.93 -21.64
C ASN A 107 0.25 1.19 -21.19
N LEU A 108 1.19 0.44 -21.76
CA LEU A 108 2.61 0.51 -21.39
C LEU A 108 3.24 1.89 -21.66
N SER A 109 2.86 2.56 -22.75
CA SER A 109 3.36 3.91 -23.08
C SER A 109 2.82 4.97 -22.12
N GLN A 110 1.59 4.81 -21.63
CA GLN A 110 1.03 5.67 -20.59
C GLN A 110 1.69 5.38 -19.23
N ALA A 111 1.87 4.10 -18.88
CA ALA A 111 2.54 3.67 -17.65
C ALA A 111 3.99 4.21 -17.58
N ALA A 112 4.74 4.11 -18.68
CA ALA A 112 6.10 4.65 -18.78
C ALA A 112 6.13 6.17 -18.50
N ARG A 113 5.21 6.93 -19.11
CA ARG A 113 5.07 8.37 -18.86
C ARG A 113 4.67 8.70 -17.43
N LEU A 114 3.75 7.93 -16.84
CA LEU A 114 3.32 8.11 -15.44
C LEU A 114 4.44 7.82 -14.43
N ALA A 115 5.28 6.81 -14.73
CA ALA A 115 6.40 6.44 -13.87
C ALA A 115 7.67 7.28 -14.13
N GLY A 116 7.71 8.06 -15.22
CA GLY A 116 8.93 8.77 -15.64
C GLY A 116 10.05 7.82 -16.07
N LEU A 117 9.70 6.62 -16.54
CA LEU A 117 10.63 5.58 -16.95
C LEU A 117 10.61 5.38 -18.46
N GLU A 118 11.73 4.92 -19.01
CA GLU A 118 11.76 4.44 -20.39
C GLU A 118 10.88 3.21 -20.56
N ARG A 119 10.16 3.14 -21.68
CA ARG A 119 9.24 2.03 -21.99
C ARG A 119 9.95 0.67 -21.98
N LYS A 120 11.17 0.59 -22.52
CA LYS A 120 11.98 -0.65 -22.56
C LYS A 120 12.41 -1.09 -21.15
N TYR A 121 12.80 -0.14 -20.30
CA TYR A 121 13.13 -0.44 -18.91
C TYR A 121 11.91 -0.93 -18.13
N LEU A 122 10.76 -0.25 -18.28
CA LEU A 122 9.50 -0.66 -17.65
C LEU A 122 9.08 -2.06 -18.10
N TYR A 123 9.25 -2.40 -19.38
CA TYR A 123 8.97 -3.73 -19.90
C TYR A 123 9.81 -4.82 -19.20
N ARG A 124 11.14 -4.63 -19.10
CA ARG A 124 12.02 -5.56 -18.38
C ARG A 124 11.64 -5.70 -16.90
N LEU A 125 11.24 -4.60 -16.27
CA LEU A 125 10.82 -4.59 -14.87
C LEU A 125 9.55 -5.44 -14.68
N LEU A 126 8.58 -5.30 -15.59
CA LEU A 126 7.34 -6.07 -15.62
C LEU A 126 7.58 -7.57 -15.86
N GLU A 127 8.47 -7.92 -16.79
CA GLU A 127 8.85 -9.32 -17.03
C GLU A 127 9.48 -9.96 -15.79
N ARG A 128 10.41 -9.26 -15.13
CA ARG A 128 11.08 -9.77 -13.93
C ARG A 128 10.11 -10.11 -12.80
N VAL A 129 9.07 -9.29 -12.60
CA VAL A 129 8.05 -9.55 -11.56
C VAL A 129 6.91 -10.47 -12.04
N GLY A 130 6.92 -10.89 -13.30
CA GLY A 130 5.93 -11.80 -13.90
C GLY A 130 4.59 -11.13 -14.26
N LEU A 131 4.56 -9.81 -14.42
CA LEU A 131 3.36 -9.08 -14.82
C LEU A 131 3.35 -8.91 -16.35
N ARG A 132 2.41 -9.56 -17.05
CA ARG A 132 2.21 -9.37 -18.50
C ARG A 132 1.14 -8.31 -18.75
N THR A 133 1.40 -7.39 -19.68
CA THR A 133 0.37 -6.45 -20.14
C THR A 133 -0.54 -7.12 -21.16
N PRO A 134 -1.86 -6.82 -21.18
CA PRO A 134 -2.78 -7.34 -22.20
C PRO A 134 -2.42 -6.90 -23.63
N ALA A 135 -1.66 -5.80 -23.78
CA ALA A 135 -1.17 -5.34 -25.06
C ALA A 135 -0.06 -6.24 -25.63
N ALA A 136 0.77 -6.87 -24.79
CA ALA A 136 1.77 -7.84 -25.24
C ALA A 136 1.13 -9.15 -25.78
N ALA A 137 -0.11 -9.46 -25.39
CA ALA A 137 -0.87 -10.56 -25.98
C ALA A 137 -1.43 -10.22 -27.38
N ARG A 138 -1.41 -8.94 -27.78
CA ARG A 138 -1.80 -8.45 -29.11
C ARG A 138 -0.56 -8.12 -29.95
N GLY A 139 0.42 -9.02 -30.01
CA GLY A 139 1.43 -9.06 -31.10
C GLY A 139 2.31 -7.83 -31.33
N ASP A 140 2.27 -6.81 -30.48
CA ASP A 140 3.19 -5.67 -30.52
C ASP A 140 4.47 -6.03 -29.75
N GLU A 141 5.13 -7.10 -30.21
CA GLU A 141 6.52 -7.38 -29.84
C GLU A 141 7.35 -6.16 -30.27
N PRO A 142 8.14 -5.54 -29.38
CA PRO A 142 9.04 -4.50 -29.81
C PRO A 142 9.97 -5.11 -30.87
N ALA A 143 9.98 -4.51 -32.05
CA ALA A 143 10.82 -4.92 -33.17
C ALA A 143 12.22 -5.24 -32.65
N ALA A 144 12.60 -6.52 -32.77
CA ALA A 144 13.95 -6.97 -32.54
C ALA A 144 14.83 -6.39 -33.66
N ASP A 145 15.50 -5.28 -33.38
CA ASP A 145 16.50 -4.64 -34.24
C ASP A 145 17.40 -3.82 -33.31
N ALA A 146 18.72 -3.89 -33.25
CA ALA A 146 19.77 -4.75 -33.81
C ALA A 146 20.92 -4.76 -32.74
N PRO A 147 22.07 -5.42 -32.95
CA PRO A 147 23.12 -5.49 -31.92
C PRO A 147 23.71 -4.11 -31.64
N ASP A 148 23.92 -3.80 -30.37
CA ASP A 148 24.71 -2.65 -29.92
C ASP A 148 26.19 -2.99 -30.13
N ASP A 149 26.63 -2.80 -31.37
CA ASP A 149 28.01 -2.93 -31.82
C ASP A 149 28.63 -1.53 -31.91
N GLY A 150 29.68 -1.30 -31.11
CA GLY A 150 30.58 -0.14 -31.19
C GLY A 150 30.33 0.91 -30.09
N ALA A 151 31.30 1.33 -29.29
CA ALA A 151 32.73 1.29 -29.51
C ALA A 151 33.51 1.43 -28.20
N ASP A 152 34.50 0.54 -28.09
CA ASP A 152 35.83 0.83 -27.57
C ASP A 152 36.37 2.14 -28.18
N ASP A 153 36.81 3.09 -27.36
CA ASP A 153 38.13 3.74 -27.48
C ASP A 153 38.25 4.93 -26.53
N GLY A 154 39.38 4.98 -25.82
CA GLY A 154 40.08 6.26 -25.66
C GLY A 154 40.60 6.64 -24.28
N ALA A 155 41.79 6.12 -23.97
CA ALA A 155 42.91 6.73 -23.24
C ALA A 155 42.86 6.84 -21.70
#